data_AF-A0A645AJ09-F1
#
_entry.id   AF-A0A645AJ09-F1
#
_cell.length_a   1.000
_cell.length_b   1.000
_cell.length_c   1.000
_cell.angle_alpha   90.00
_cell.angle_beta   90.00
_cell.angle_gamma   90.00
#
_symmetry.space_group_name_H-M   'P 1'
#
loop_
_entity.id
_entity.type
_entity.pdbx_description
1 polymer ?
#
loop_
_entity_poly.entity_id
_entity_poly.type
_entity_poly.pdbx_seq_one_letter_code
_entity_poly.pdbx_strand_id
1 'polypeptide(L)'
;MLTLLGSFAQAESLSCSDNVKWRIRNGFEEGKASTCTMLGYRLVNGEITLVPDEADLVRRIYGLYIDGCGLQKICNILNGEGTMTRFGCEWHTDTIRGILRNEKYIGDLRLQKTLVTDHLTKRQVPNIGQLPQFYVESDHEAIIEKEAFEAVQCELRRRKTSAPDKPVTRSAFTGKIRCGICGKNYRRKTTPYNVVWCCSTYNTKGKKYCTSKSIPEATLKASASEVLGLTAFDDEAFTVNIEHIDVLEDNLLRFVFQNGDVITYRWQDRSRSKSWTDEMREAARQNALRRS
;
A
#
# COMPACT_ATOMS: atom_id res chain seq x y z
N MET A 1 -41.10 -0.64 -33.51
CA MET A 1 -41.66 0.20 -32.42
C MET A 1 -40.77 0.17 -31.18
N LEU A 2 -40.34 -1.01 -30.69
CA LEU A 2 -39.38 -1.16 -29.57
C LEU A 2 -38.06 -0.39 -29.75
N THR A 3 -37.50 -0.38 -30.96
CA THR A 3 -36.27 0.38 -31.27
C THR A 3 -36.44 1.89 -31.12
N LEU A 4 -37.60 2.44 -31.54
CA LEU A 4 -37.90 3.86 -31.40
C LEU A 4 -38.07 4.26 -29.93
N LEU A 5 -38.80 3.47 -29.15
CA LEU A 5 -38.96 3.69 -27.70
C LEU A 5 -37.62 3.59 -26.97
N GLY A 6 -36.76 2.62 -27.34
CA GLY A 6 -35.40 2.51 -26.83
C GLY A 6 -34.55 3.74 -27.12
N SER A 7 -34.62 4.31 -28.34
CA SER A 7 -33.90 5.54 -28.66
C SER A 7 -34.39 6.76 -27.87
N PHE A 8 -35.69 6.88 -27.62
CA PHE A 8 -36.23 7.96 -26.77
C PHE A 8 -35.78 7.82 -25.32
N ALA A 9 -35.89 6.62 -24.75
CA ALA A 9 -35.44 6.37 -23.38
C ALA A 9 -33.93 6.64 -23.20
N GLN A 10 -33.11 6.30 -24.21
CA GLN A 10 -31.68 6.60 -24.18
C GLN A 10 -31.39 8.11 -24.26
N ALA A 11 -32.11 8.85 -25.12
CA ALA A 11 -31.97 10.30 -25.23
C ALA A 11 -32.38 11.03 -23.94
N GLU A 12 -33.46 10.58 -23.28
CA GLU A 12 -33.89 11.12 -21.99
C GLU A 12 -32.86 10.84 -20.89
N SER A 13 -32.32 9.62 -20.83
CA SER A 13 -31.25 9.26 -19.90
C SER A 13 -29.99 10.12 -20.07
N LEU A 14 -29.60 10.40 -21.32
CA LEU A 14 -28.51 11.31 -21.62
C LEU A 14 -28.82 12.74 -21.16
N SER A 15 -30.00 13.26 -21.49
CA SER A 15 -30.47 14.59 -21.07
C SER A 15 -30.47 14.77 -19.55
N CYS A 16 -31.02 13.80 -18.80
CA CYS A 16 -30.97 13.79 -17.34
C CYS A 16 -29.53 13.80 -16.83
N SER A 17 -28.65 12.98 -17.43
CA SER A 17 -27.25 12.94 -17.04
C SER A 17 -26.55 14.28 -17.27
N ASP A 18 -26.83 14.97 -18.37
CA ASP A 18 -26.20 16.24 -18.70
C ASP A 18 -26.75 17.39 -17.84
N ASN A 19 -28.04 17.37 -17.50
CA ASN A 19 -28.64 18.29 -16.53
C ASN A 19 -28.00 18.17 -15.15
N VAL A 20 -27.76 16.93 -14.68
CA VAL A 20 -27.06 16.70 -13.40
C VAL A 20 -25.62 17.21 -13.45
N LYS A 21 -24.88 16.95 -14.54
CA LYS A 21 -23.52 17.48 -14.73
C LYS A 21 -23.50 19.00 -14.80
N TRP A 22 -24.47 19.61 -15.48
CA TRP A 22 -24.61 21.06 -15.56
C TRP A 22 -24.85 21.67 -14.18
N ARG A 23 -25.80 21.13 -13.40
CA ARG A 23 -26.06 21.56 -12.01
C ARG A 23 -24.80 21.49 -11.14
N ILE A 24 -24.06 20.37 -11.21
CA ILE A 24 -22.83 20.18 -10.43
C ILE A 24 -21.76 21.19 -10.85
N ARG A 25 -21.58 21.42 -12.16
CA ARG A 25 -20.60 22.40 -12.67
C ARG A 25 -20.94 23.82 -12.25
N ASN A 26 -22.20 24.22 -12.37
CA ASN A 26 -22.66 25.53 -11.90
C ASN A 26 -22.42 25.70 -10.40
N GLY A 27 -22.69 24.66 -9.61
CA GLY A 27 -22.35 24.65 -8.18
C GLY A 27 -20.85 24.83 -7.93
N PHE A 28 -19.98 24.21 -8.74
CA PHE A 28 -18.53 24.39 -8.59
C PHE A 28 -18.04 25.78 -9.00
N GLU A 29 -18.65 26.41 -10.00
CA GLU A 29 -18.38 27.81 -10.35
C GLU A 29 -18.76 28.76 -9.21
N GLU A 30 -19.81 28.43 -8.46
CA GLU A 30 -20.20 29.11 -7.21
C GLU A 30 -19.38 28.68 -5.98
N GLY A 31 -18.37 27.81 -6.15
CA GLY A 31 -17.53 27.32 -5.05
C GLY A 31 -18.16 26.25 -4.15
N LYS A 32 -19.35 25.76 -4.46
CA LYS A 32 -20.10 24.81 -3.63
C LYS A 32 -19.67 23.37 -3.86
N ALA A 33 -19.27 22.68 -2.80
CA ALA A 33 -18.96 21.26 -2.87
C ALA A 33 -20.23 20.40 -3.10
N SER A 34 -20.18 19.50 -4.07
CA SER A 34 -21.29 18.58 -4.36
C SER A 34 -21.34 17.36 -3.43
N THR A 35 -20.20 16.97 -2.86
CA THR A 35 -20.08 15.83 -1.93
C THR A 35 -18.87 16.03 -1.01
N CYS A 36 -19.04 15.72 0.27
CA CYS A 36 -17.95 15.67 1.24
C CYS A 36 -18.09 14.43 2.14
N THR A 37 -17.40 13.34 1.75
CA THR A 37 -17.36 12.10 2.52
C THR A 37 -15.91 11.82 2.92
N MET A 38 -15.47 12.48 3.98
CA MET A 38 -14.12 12.33 4.54
C MET A 38 -14.18 12.22 6.06
N LEU A 39 -13.08 11.77 6.66
CA LEU A 39 -12.93 11.75 8.11
C LEU A 39 -12.85 13.19 8.62
N GLY A 40 -13.50 13.53 9.73
CA GLY A 40 -13.45 14.85 10.34
C GLY A 40 -14.50 15.84 9.83
N TYR A 41 -15.20 15.54 8.73
CA TYR A 41 -16.21 16.44 8.15
C TYR A 41 -17.47 15.73 7.66
N ARG A 42 -18.55 16.49 7.56
CA ARG A 42 -19.84 16.11 6.95
C ARG A 42 -20.34 17.22 6.06
N LEU A 43 -21.05 16.87 4.99
CA LEU A 43 -21.80 17.84 4.21
C LEU A 43 -23.22 17.91 4.78
N VAL A 44 -23.57 19.02 5.44
CA VAL A 44 -24.90 19.27 6.01
C VAL A 44 -25.47 20.51 5.33
N ASN A 45 -26.62 20.39 4.68
CA ASN A 45 -27.27 21.48 3.94
C ASN A 45 -26.40 22.15 2.86
N GLY A 46 -25.41 21.44 2.32
CA GLY A 46 -24.47 21.99 1.33
C GLY A 46 -23.22 22.64 1.93
N GLU A 47 -23.10 22.69 3.25
CA GLU A 47 -21.94 23.22 3.97
C GLU A 47 -21.10 22.11 4.60
N ILE A 48 -19.78 22.31 4.64
CA ILE A 48 -18.85 21.35 5.22
C ILE A 48 -18.72 21.63 6.72
N THR A 49 -19.32 20.78 7.54
CA THR A 49 -19.35 20.89 9.00
C THR A 49 -18.33 19.94 9.63
N LEU A 50 -17.59 20.43 10.62
CA LEU A 50 -16.58 19.69 11.36
C LEU A 50 -17.23 18.69 12.34
N VAL A 51 -16.61 17.51 12.48
CA VAL A 51 -16.96 16.49 13.47
C VAL A 51 -15.80 16.38 14.47
N PRO A 52 -15.94 16.90 15.70
CA PRO A 52 -14.83 17.05 16.64
C PRO A 52 -14.04 15.77 16.91
N ASP A 53 -14.71 14.67 17.24
CA ASP A 53 -14.05 13.40 17.58
C ASP A 53 -13.23 12.83 16.42
N GLU A 54 -13.73 12.96 15.19
CA GLU A 54 -12.99 12.52 14.00
C GLU A 54 -11.88 13.50 13.62
N ALA A 55 -12.06 14.79 13.90
CA ALA A 55 -11.03 15.81 13.66
C ALA A 55 -9.80 15.59 14.54
N ASP A 56 -9.99 15.19 15.80
CA ASP A 56 -8.87 14.84 16.68
C ASP A 56 -8.06 13.66 16.16
N LEU A 57 -8.73 12.67 15.58
CA LEU A 57 -8.05 11.55 14.92
C LEU A 57 -7.23 12.03 13.70
N VAL A 58 -7.74 12.98 12.92
CA VAL A 58 -6.99 13.59 11.82
C VAL A 58 -5.77 14.35 12.35
N ARG A 59 -5.93 15.21 13.36
CA ARG A 59 -4.80 15.92 14.02
C ARG A 59 -3.74 14.97 14.49
N ARG A 60 -4.15 13.86 15.12
CA ARG A 60 -3.25 12.81 15.56
C ARG A 60 -2.50 12.13 14.41
N ILE A 61 -3.16 11.84 13.29
CA ILE A 61 -2.51 11.25 12.10
C ILE A 61 -1.43 12.20 11.56
N TYR A 62 -1.72 13.50 11.48
CA TYR A 62 -0.75 14.52 11.07
C TYR A 62 0.42 14.60 12.06
N GLY A 63 0.14 14.68 13.36
CA GLY A 63 1.16 14.71 14.42
C GLY A 63 2.10 13.50 14.35
N LEU A 64 1.56 12.29 14.29
CA LEU A 64 2.37 11.06 14.17
C LEU A 64 3.30 11.08 12.94
N TYR A 65 2.84 11.63 11.83
CA TYR A 65 3.65 11.74 10.62
C TYR A 65 4.76 12.80 10.75
N ILE A 66 4.44 13.95 11.35
CA ILE A 66 5.39 15.02 11.66
C ILE A 66 6.47 14.53 12.63
N ASP A 67 6.10 13.70 13.62
CA ASP A 67 7.02 13.02 14.54
C ASP A 67 7.92 11.97 13.84
N GLY A 68 7.80 11.82 12.52
CA GLY A 68 8.65 11.00 11.68
C GLY A 68 8.11 9.59 11.41
N CYS A 69 6.94 9.22 11.93
CA CYS A 69 6.38 7.88 11.66
C CYS A 69 6.06 7.71 10.18
N GLY A 70 6.55 6.61 9.58
CA GLY A 70 6.16 6.23 8.22
C GLY A 70 4.70 5.77 8.15
N LEU A 71 4.10 5.85 6.95
CA LEU A 71 2.69 5.50 6.71
C LEU A 71 2.30 4.12 7.27
N GLN A 72 3.14 3.10 7.06
CA GLN A 72 2.88 1.75 7.57
C GLN A 72 2.90 1.69 9.10
N LYS A 73 3.79 2.46 9.75
CA LYS A 73 3.87 2.53 11.21
C LYS A 73 2.61 3.17 11.78
N ILE A 74 2.13 4.25 11.17
CA ILE A 74 0.86 4.89 11.55
C ILE A 74 -0.31 3.89 11.43
N CYS A 75 -0.40 3.16 10.32
CA CYS A 75 -1.43 2.12 10.15
C CYS A 75 -1.36 1.07 11.26
N ASN A 76 -0.16 0.59 11.59
CA ASN A 76 0.03 -0.42 12.63
C ASN A 76 -0.35 0.10 14.03
N ILE A 77 -0.08 1.37 14.34
CA ILE A 77 -0.48 2.01 15.60
C ILE A 77 -2.00 2.03 15.69
N LEU A 78 -2.68 2.64 14.70
CA LEU A 78 -4.13 2.80 14.70
C LEU A 78 -4.87 1.45 14.72
N ASN A 79 -4.43 0.49 13.91
CA ASN A 79 -5.01 -0.86 13.90
C ASN A 79 -4.71 -1.62 15.19
N GLY A 80 -3.55 -1.38 15.81
CA GLY A 80 -3.18 -2.00 17.09
C GLY A 80 -4.03 -1.52 18.26
N GLU A 81 -4.51 -0.28 18.18
CA GLU A 81 -5.45 0.35 19.14
C GLU A 81 -6.91 -0.02 18.87
N GLY A 82 -7.21 -0.74 17.79
CA GLY A 82 -8.58 -1.07 17.39
C GLY A 82 -9.36 0.11 16.79
N THR A 83 -8.68 1.21 16.43
CA THR A 83 -9.33 2.34 15.76
C THR A 83 -9.65 1.95 14.32
N MET A 84 -10.89 2.14 13.90
CA MET A 84 -11.32 1.85 12.53
C MET A 84 -11.41 3.12 11.68
N THR A 85 -11.30 2.95 10.37
CA THR A 85 -11.65 4.02 9.42
C THR A 85 -13.15 4.34 9.51
N ARG A 86 -13.57 5.47 8.94
CA ARG A 86 -14.99 5.89 8.89
C ARG A 86 -15.95 4.79 8.41
N PHE A 87 -15.51 3.92 7.51
CA PHE A 87 -16.34 2.83 6.96
C PHE A 87 -16.14 1.48 7.66
N GLY A 88 -15.53 1.47 8.86
CA GLY A 88 -15.31 0.24 9.62
C GLY A 88 -14.19 -0.66 9.09
N CYS A 89 -13.34 -0.15 8.20
CA CYS A 89 -12.22 -0.90 7.64
C CYS A 89 -10.92 -0.67 8.42
N GLU A 90 -9.97 -1.61 8.34
CA GLU A 90 -8.59 -1.43 8.81
C GLU A 90 -7.90 -0.25 8.10
N TRP A 91 -6.95 0.36 8.79
CA TRP A 91 -6.08 1.38 8.23
C TRP A 91 -5.06 0.79 7.26
N HIS A 92 -5.06 1.33 6.06
CA HIS A 92 -4.08 1.04 5.02
C HIS A 92 -3.29 2.29 4.65
N THR A 93 -2.09 2.09 4.10
CA THR A 93 -1.16 3.18 3.77
C THR A 93 -1.75 4.18 2.78
N ASP A 94 -2.62 3.72 1.88
CA ASP A 94 -3.24 4.55 0.86
C ASP A 94 -4.29 5.48 1.47
N THR A 95 -5.05 4.99 2.45
CA THR A 95 -5.99 5.80 3.22
C THR A 95 -5.27 6.91 4.00
N ILE A 96 -4.20 6.56 4.73
CA ILE A 96 -3.39 7.55 5.46
C ILE A 96 -2.75 8.56 4.49
N ARG A 97 -2.21 8.09 3.36
CA ARG A 97 -1.64 8.98 2.34
C ARG A 97 -2.69 9.92 1.74
N GLY A 98 -3.90 9.43 1.53
CA GLY A 98 -5.03 10.22 1.06
C GLY A 98 -5.38 11.32 2.06
N ILE A 99 -5.43 10.99 3.36
CA ILE A 99 -5.66 11.96 4.43
C ILE A 99 -4.59 13.05 4.42
N LEU A 100 -3.32 12.66 4.48
CA LEU A 100 -2.19 13.59 4.57
C LEU A 100 -2.04 14.52 3.35
N ARG A 101 -2.67 14.21 2.21
CA ARG A 101 -2.59 15.00 0.97
C ARG A 101 -3.83 15.84 0.70
N ASN A 102 -4.89 15.67 1.46
CA ASN A 102 -6.17 16.27 1.15
C ASN A 102 -6.19 17.72 1.64
N GLU A 103 -6.24 18.67 0.70
CA GLU A 103 -6.25 20.11 0.99
C GLU A 103 -7.48 20.54 1.80
N LYS A 104 -8.54 19.73 1.82
CA LYS A 104 -9.72 20.01 2.65
C LYS A 104 -9.40 20.12 4.14
N TYR A 105 -8.35 19.47 4.63
CA TYR A 105 -7.99 19.58 6.05
C TYR A 105 -7.41 20.95 6.44
N ILE A 106 -7.01 21.77 5.48
CA ILE A 106 -6.61 23.18 5.69
C ILE A 106 -7.72 24.17 5.38
N GLY A 107 -8.97 23.70 5.21
CA GLY A 107 -10.12 24.54 4.88
C GLY A 107 -10.25 24.90 3.40
N ASP A 108 -9.38 24.41 2.54
CA ASP A 108 -9.40 24.72 1.11
C ASP A 108 -10.19 23.65 0.30
N LEU A 109 -10.82 24.07 -0.80
CA LEU A 109 -11.51 23.17 -1.73
C LEU A 109 -10.92 23.23 -3.12
N ARG A 110 -10.59 22.05 -3.67
CA ARG A 110 -10.37 21.89 -5.12
C ARG A 110 -11.51 21.08 -5.75
N LEU A 111 -12.26 21.75 -6.62
CA LEU A 111 -13.45 21.22 -7.29
C LEU A 111 -13.13 20.77 -8.72
N GLN A 112 -14.04 19.97 -9.32
CA GLN A 112 -13.90 19.42 -10.68
C GLN A 112 -12.58 18.62 -10.92
N LYS A 113 -12.07 17.91 -9.89
CA LYS A 113 -10.87 17.04 -10.01
C LYS A 113 -11.07 15.84 -10.94
N THR A 114 -12.31 15.41 -11.12
CA THR A 114 -12.70 14.29 -12.00
C THR A 114 -13.87 14.71 -12.87
N LEU A 115 -14.09 13.98 -13.96
CA LEU A 115 -15.23 14.16 -14.86
C LEU A 115 -15.76 12.80 -15.33
N VAL A 116 -17.04 12.73 -15.66
CA VAL A 116 -17.68 11.54 -16.23
C VAL A 116 -17.67 11.65 -17.74
N THR A 117 -16.98 10.75 -18.43
CA THR A 117 -16.84 10.79 -19.91
C THR A 117 -18.03 10.18 -20.63
N ASP A 118 -18.66 9.18 -20.05
CA ASP A 118 -19.74 8.42 -20.68
C ASP A 118 -20.94 8.30 -19.75
N HIS A 119 -22.12 8.64 -20.29
CA HIS A 119 -23.40 8.62 -19.60
C HIS A 119 -23.92 7.19 -19.35
N LEU A 120 -23.46 6.19 -20.11
CA LEU A 120 -23.86 4.79 -19.92
C LEU A 120 -23.00 4.11 -18.84
N THR A 121 -21.69 4.13 -19.02
CA THR A 121 -20.76 3.49 -18.06
C THR A 121 -20.56 4.27 -16.77
N LYS A 122 -20.94 5.57 -16.75
CA LYS A 122 -20.71 6.51 -15.63
C LYS A 122 -19.25 6.55 -15.15
N ARG A 123 -18.31 6.17 -16.03
CA ARG A 123 -16.89 6.08 -15.71
C ARG A 123 -16.33 7.47 -15.38
N GLN A 124 -15.76 7.60 -14.20
CA GLN A 124 -15.03 8.80 -13.78
C GLN A 124 -13.57 8.70 -14.22
N VAL A 125 -13.06 9.79 -14.79
CA VAL A 125 -11.64 9.95 -15.13
C VAL A 125 -11.09 11.22 -14.47
N PRO A 126 -9.78 11.27 -14.17
CA PRO A 126 -9.13 12.49 -13.71
C PRO A 126 -9.30 13.62 -14.73
N ASN A 127 -9.61 14.82 -14.25
CA ASN A 127 -9.59 16.02 -15.06
C ASN A 127 -8.13 16.51 -15.17
N ILE A 128 -7.58 16.45 -16.38
CA ILE A 128 -6.21 16.87 -16.70
C ILE A 128 -6.20 18.16 -17.54
N GLY A 129 -7.31 18.89 -17.56
CA GLY A 129 -7.48 20.15 -18.31
C GLY A 129 -8.64 20.14 -19.30
N GLN A 130 -9.43 19.06 -19.37
CA GLN A 130 -10.60 19.01 -20.24
C GLN A 130 -11.73 19.95 -19.77
N LEU A 131 -11.80 20.24 -18.48
CA LEU A 131 -12.75 21.18 -17.87
C LEU A 131 -12.01 22.09 -16.88
N PRO A 132 -12.51 23.32 -16.63
CA PRO A 132 -11.93 24.19 -15.61
C PRO A 132 -11.95 23.51 -14.24
N GLN A 133 -10.90 23.72 -13.45
CA GLN A 133 -10.84 23.33 -12.05
C GLN A 133 -10.92 24.60 -11.21
N PHE A 134 -11.68 24.53 -10.13
CA PHE A 134 -11.90 25.66 -9.24
C PHE A 134 -11.18 25.39 -7.92
N TYR A 135 -10.49 26.41 -7.41
CA TYR A 135 -9.84 26.40 -6.11
C TYR A 135 -10.49 27.47 -5.25
N VAL A 136 -11.02 27.08 -4.09
CA VAL A 136 -11.65 27.97 -3.12
C VAL A 136 -10.81 27.90 -1.85
N GLU A 137 -10.31 29.05 -1.41
CA GLU A 137 -9.54 29.15 -0.17
C GLU A 137 -10.48 29.38 1.01
N SER A 138 -10.15 28.79 2.17
CA SER A 138 -10.84 29.05 3.45
C SER A 138 -12.38 28.89 3.37
N ASP A 139 -12.84 27.84 2.70
CA ASP A 139 -14.25 27.50 2.53
C ASP A 139 -14.91 27.03 3.84
N HIS A 140 -14.18 26.27 4.66
CA HIS A 140 -14.68 25.71 5.92
C HIS A 140 -13.60 25.70 7.00
N GLU A 141 -14.03 25.42 8.23
CA GLU A 141 -13.14 25.36 9.40
C GLU A 141 -12.01 24.34 9.19
N ALA A 142 -10.76 24.79 9.26
CA ALA A 142 -9.58 23.96 9.09
C ALA A 142 -9.34 23.06 10.32
N ILE A 143 -8.98 21.80 10.09
CA ILE A 143 -8.53 20.88 11.16
C ILE A 143 -7.03 21.03 11.42
N ILE A 144 -6.27 21.35 10.37
CA ILE A 144 -4.81 21.43 10.36
C ILE A 144 -4.39 22.82 9.86
N GLU A 145 -3.39 23.41 10.50
CA GLU A 145 -2.78 24.66 10.04
C GLU A 145 -2.06 24.50 8.68
N LYS A 146 -2.07 25.55 7.86
CA LYS A 146 -1.47 25.54 6.51
C LYS A 146 0.02 25.16 6.57
N GLU A 147 0.75 25.70 7.54
CA GLU A 147 2.18 25.44 7.74
C GLU A 147 2.45 23.96 8.06
N ALA A 148 1.61 23.35 8.90
CA ALA A 148 1.73 21.93 9.24
C ALA A 148 1.44 21.04 8.02
N PHE A 149 0.43 21.39 7.23
CA PHE A 149 0.11 20.69 5.99
C PHE A 149 1.23 20.76 4.96
N GLU A 150 1.82 21.94 4.77
CA GLU A 150 2.95 22.16 3.87
C GLU A 150 4.19 21.38 4.30
N ALA A 151 4.50 21.36 5.60
CA ALA A 151 5.58 20.56 6.16
C ALA A 151 5.38 19.06 5.83
N VAL A 152 4.15 18.56 5.97
CA VAL A 152 3.78 17.19 5.58
C VAL A 152 3.96 16.96 4.08
N GLN A 153 3.54 17.89 3.21
CA GLN A 153 3.73 17.77 1.76
C GLN A 153 5.21 17.75 1.38
N CYS A 154 6.03 18.58 2.01
CA CYS A 154 7.49 18.62 1.84
C CYS A 154 8.11 17.27 2.22
N GLU A 155 7.76 16.73 3.39
CA GLU A 155 8.29 15.45 3.87
C GLU A 155 7.81 14.27 3.00
N LEU A 156 6.55 14.27 2.56
CA LEU A 156 6.04 13.29 1.59
C LEU A 156 6.83 13.30 0.27
N ARG A 157 7.16 14.49 -0.25
CA ARG A 157 7.99 14.64 -1.46
C ARG A 157 9.41 14.16 -1.22
N ARG A 158 10.04 14.58 -0.13
CA ARG A 158 11.40 14.16 0.26
C ARG A 158 11.52 12.64 0.39
N ARG A 159 10.58 11.98 1.08
CA ARG A 159 10.59 10.52 1.23
C ARG A 159 10.40 9.80 -0.11
N LYS A 160 9.62 10.38 -1.02
CA LYS A 160 9.43 9.84 -2.37
C LYS A 160 10.72 9.96 -3.20
N THR A 161 11.41 11.10 -3.16
CA THR A 161 12.64 11.33 -3.93
C THR A 161 13.86 10.62 -3.33
N SER A 162 13.88 10.43 -2.01
CA SER A 162 14.95 9.72 -1.30
C SER A 162 14.83 8.20 -1.40
N ALA A 163 13.67 7.69 -1.83
CA ALA A 163 13.50 6.27 -2.10
C ALA A 163 14.17 5.94 -3.44
N PRO A 164 15.24 5.12 -3.46
CA PRO A 164 15.84 4.72 -4.73
C PRO A 164 14.81 3.96 -5.57
N ASP A 165 14.70 4.30 -6.85
CA ASP A 165 13.98 3.50 -7.85
C ASP A 165 14.73 2.18 -8.01
N LYS A 166 14.43 1.23 -7.12
CA LYS A 166 14.99 -0.11 -7.20
C LYS A 166 14.16 -0.86 -8.24
N PRO A 167 14.76 -1.31 -9.36
CA PRO A 167 14.05 -2.17 -10.29
C PRO A 167 13.54 -3.39 -9.52
N VAL A 168 12.28 -3.75 -9.76
CA VAL A 168 11.69 -4.95 -9.18
C VAL A 168 12.38 -6.15 -9.79
N THR A 169 13.43 -6.66 -9.14
CA THR A 169 14.11 -7.89 -9.58
C THR A 169 13.18 -9.06 -9.30
N ARG A 170 12.44 -9.49 -10.32
CA ARG A 170 11.59 -10.68 -10.24
C ARG A 170 12.50 -11.91 -10.35
N SER A 171 12.52 -12.72 -9.30
CA SER A 171 13.13 -14.06 -9.30
C SER A 171 12.05 -15.11 -9.58
N ALA A 172 12.41 -16.33 -10.01
CA ALA A 172 11.47 -17.43 -10.22
C ALA A 172 10.62 -17.76 -8.97
N PHE A 173 11.12 -17.45 -7.77
CA PHE A 173 10.37 -17.61 -6.52
C PHE A 173 9.26 -16.56 -6.29
N THR A 174 9.22 -15.49 -7.09
CA THR A 174 8.29 -14.36 -6.89
C THR A 174 6.85 -14.81 -7.07
N GLY A 175 6.06 -14.75 -6.00
CA GLY A 175 4.66 -15.21 -6.01
C GLY A 175 4.49 -16.73 -5.88
N LYS A 176 5.59 -17.49 -5.85
CA LYS A 176 5.60 -18.95 -5.69
C LYS A 176 5.73 -19.39 -4.23
N ILE A 177 6.19 -18.52 -3.33
CA ILE A 177 6.37 -18.86 -1.91
C ILE A 177 5.22 -18.33 -1.07
N ARG A 178 4.47 -19.23 -0.44
CA ARG A 178 3.31 -18.96 0.41
C ARG A 178 3.64 -19.26 1.87
N CYS A 179 3.11 -18.44 2.78
CA CYS A 179 3.24 -18.68 4.21
C CYS A 179 2.14 -19.64 4.68
N GLY A 180 2.52 -20.79 5.24
CA GLY A 180 1.57 -21.75 5.83
C GLY A 180 0.89 -21.25 7.10
N ILE A 181 1.39 -20.18 7.73
CA ILE A 181 0.83 -19.62 8.97
C ILE A 181 -0.25 -18.59 8.68
N CYS A 182 0.00 -17.64 7.77
CA CYS A 182 -0.93 -16.53 7.49
C CYS A 182 -1.48 -16.51 6.05
N GLY A 183 -1.11 -17.48 5.21
CA GLY A 183 -1.55 -17.60 3.82
C GLY A 183 -1.00 -16.55 2.85
N LYS A 184 -0.28 -15.51 3.33
CA LYS A 184 0.28 -14.47 2.46
C LYS A 184 1.60 -14.90 1.82
N ASN A 185 1.91 -14.28 0.68
CA ASN A 185 3.16 -14.56 -0.03
C ASN A 185 4.38 -13.98 0.71
N TYR A 186 5.49 -14.68 0.54
CA TYR A 186 6.81 -14.18 0.88
C TYR A 186 7.27 -13.14 -0.16
N ARG A 187 8.07 -12.17 0.31
CA ARG A 187 8.69 -11.14 -0.53
C ARG A 187 10.20 -11.23 -0.42
N ARG A 188 10.85 -11.05 -1.57
CA ARG A 188 12.30 -10.92 -1.66
C ARG A 188 12.75 -9.62 -1.01
N LYS A 189 13.77 -9.70 -0.16
CA LYS A 189 14.37 -8.58 0.54
C LYS A 189 15.90 -8.69 0.44
N THR A 190 16.51 -7.70 -0.20
CA THR A 190 17.97 -7.57 -0.23
C THR A 190 18.44 -6.89 1.04
N THR A 191 19.22 -7.61 1.85
CA THR A 191 19.96 -7.03 2.98
C THR A 191 21.40 -6.76 2.54
N PRO A 192 22.20 -5.99 3.32
CA PRO A 192 23.62 -5.78 3.01
C PRO A 192 24.44 -7.07 2.92
N TYR A 193 24.02 -8.14 3.60
CA TYR A 193 24.79 -9.39 3.72
C TYR A 193 24.31 -10.47 2.75
N ASN A 194 22.99 -10.59 2.60
CA ASN A 194 22.38 -11.63 1.78
C ASN A 194 20.97 -11.25 1.35
N VAL A 195 20.47 -11.98 0.35
CA VAL A 195 19.07 -11.89 -0.04
C VAL A 195 18.25 -12.91 0.74
N VAL A 196 17.15 -12.45 1.31
CA VAL A 196 16.23 -13.26 2.11
C VAL A 196 14.81 -13.12 1.60
N TRP A 197 14.00 -14.13 1.85
CA TRP A 197 12.58 -14.16 1.59
C TRP A 197 11.85 -14.11 2.93
N CYS A 198 11.00 -13.11 3.12
CA CYS A 198 10.24 -12.93 4.35
C CYS A 198 8.75 -12.85 4.07
N CYS A 199 7.93 -13.45 4.93
CA CYS A 199 6.47 -13.30 4.87
C CYS A 199 6.08 -11.82 4.87
N SER A 200 5.19 -11.43 3.96
CA SER A 200 4.73 -10.05 3.87
C SER A 200 4.07 -9.55 5.16
N THR A 201 3.17 -10.34 5.77
CA THR A 201 2.51 -10.01 7.06
C THR A 201 3.51 -9.80 8.19
N TYR A 202 4.48 -10.71 8.36
CA TYR A 202 5.53 -10.55 9.37
C TYR A 202 6.35 -9.27 9.13
N ASN A 203 6.73 -9.02 7.88
CA ASN A 203 7.56 -7.86 7.55
C ASN A 203 6.82 -6.52 7.68
N THR A 204 5.49 -6.47 7.54
CA THR A 204 4.70 -5.23 7.66
C THR A 204 4.06 -5.04 9.02
N LYS A 205 3.43 -6.08 9.59
CA LYS A 205 2.68 -6.03 10.85
C LYS A 205 3.46 -6.61 12.05
N GLY A 206 4.54 -7.37 11.81
CA GLY A 206 5.42 -7.90 12.86
C GLY A 206 5.01 -9.26 13.42
N LYS A 207 5.78 -9.73 14.41
CA LYS A 207 5.68 -11.09 15.01
C LYS A 207 4.30 -11.40 15.59
N LYS A 208 3.60 -10.40 16.13
CA LYS A 208 2.25 -10.55 16.69
C LYS A 208 1.25 -11.15 15.69
N TYR A 209 1.43 -10.88 14.40
CA TYR A 209 0.49 -11.30 13.35
C TYR A 209 0.96 -12.52 12.56
N CYS A 210 2.26 -12.82 12.57
CA CYS A 210 2.81 -13.98 11.89
C CYS A 210 4.17 -14.33 12.52
N THR A 211 4.38 -15.58 12.89
CA THR A 211 5.63 -16.06 13.52
C THR A 211 6.62 -16.63 12.50
N SER A 212 6.32 -16.50 11.20
CA SER A 212 7.09 -17.07 10.11
C SER A 212 8.55 -16.61 10.09
N LYS A 213 9.47 -17.54 9.82
CA LYS A 213 10.90 -17.22 9.67
C LYS A 213 11.22 -16.68 8.28
N SER A 214 12.24 -15.84 8.20
CA SER A 214 12.83 -15.43 6.92
C SER A 214 13.77 -16.51 6.42
N ILE A 215 13.71 -16.83 5.12
CA ILE A 215 14.51 -17.90 4.50
C ILE A 215 15.56 -17.26 3.57
N PRO A 216 16.86 -17.58 3.71
CA PRO A 216 17.87 -17.13 2.74
C PRO A 216 17.59 -17.64 1.33
N GLU A 217 17.80 -16.79 0.30
CA GLU A 217 17.58 -17.19 -1.09
C GLU A 217 18.48 -18.37 -1.50
N ALA A 218 19.72 -18.43 -0.98
CA ALA A 218 20.62 -19.55 -1.21
C ALA A 218 20.06 -20.89 -0.67
N THR A 219 19.39 -20.86 0.48
CA THR A 219 18.74 -22.04 1.05
C THR A 219 17.58 -22.51 0.17
N LEU A 220 16.77 -21.57 -0.33
CA LEU A 220 15.68 -21.90 -1.24
C LEU A 220 16.19 -22.53 -2.54
N LYS A 221 17.22 -21.94 -3.15
CA LYS A 221 17.86 -22.48 -4.35
C LYS A 221 18.40 -23.89 -4.13
N ALA A 222 19.15 -24.11 -3.05
CA ALA A 222 19.68 -25.43 -2.72
C ALA A 222 18.56 -26.47 -2.50
N SER A 223 17.54 -26.13 -1.70
CA SER A 223 16.41 -27.03 -1.46
C SER A 223 15.61 -27.34 -2.73
N ALA A 224 15.43 -26.35 -3.62
CA ALA A 224 14.72 -26.55 -4.88
C ALA A 224 15.52 -27.42 -5.86
N SER A 225 16.83 -27.24 -5.95
CA SER A 225 17.70 -28.10 -6.76
C SER A 225 17.67 -29.55 -6.29
N GLU A 226 17.76 -29.77 -4.98
CA GLU A 226 17.73 -31.11 -4.39
C GLU A 226 16.38 -31.80 -4.65
N VAL A 227 15.27 -31.09 -4.46
CA VAL A 227 13.91 -31.58 -4.72
C VAL A 227 13.67 -31.88 -6.20
N LEU A 228 14.30 -31.13 -7.12
CA LEU A 228 14.22 -31.36 -8.57
C LEU A 228 15.28 -32.34 -9.10
N GLY A 229 16.19 -32.84 -8.24
CA GLY A 229 17.30 -33.71 -8.67
C GLY A 229 18.34 -33.02 -9.56
N LEU A 230 18.47 -31.70 -9.47
CA LEU A 230 19.41 -30.89 -10.27
C LEU A 230 20.72 -30.62 -9.51
N THR A 231 21.83 -30.52 -10.24
CA THR A 231 23.15 -30.17 -9.67
C THR A 231 23.26 -28.70 -9.27
N ALA A 232 22.48 -27.83 -9.91
CA ALA A 232 22.41 -26.40 -9.63
C ALA A 232 20.97 -25.90 -9.77
N PHE A 233 20.69 -24.69 -9.29
CA PHE A 233 19.35 -24.11 -9.38
C PHE A 233 19.11 -23.52 -10.76
N ASP A 234 18.01 -23.94 -11.38
CA ASP A 234 17.59 -23.48 -12.69
C ASP A 234 16.18 -22.84 -12.59
N ASP A 235 16.08 -21.58 -13.00
CA ASP A 235 14.86 -20.77 -12.88
C ASP A 235 13.71 -21.33 -13.76
N GLU A 236 14.03 -21.86 -14.95
CA GLU A 236 13.04 -22.39 -15.90
C GLU A 236 12.48 -23.72 -15.40
N ALA A 237 13.36 -24.65 -15.04
CA ALA A 237 12.99 -25.94 -14.49
C ALA A 237 12.16 -25.78 -13.21
N PHE A 238 12.51 -24.83 -12.34
CA PHE A 238 11.70 -24.53 -11.16
C PHE A 238 10.29 -24.05 -11.54
N THR A 239 10.19 -23.12 -12.48
CA THR A 239 8.90 -22.52 -12.87
C THR A 239 7.98 -23.54 -13.54
N VAL A 240 8.54 -24.44 -14.35
CA VAL A 240 7.82 -25.49 -15.07
C VAL A 240 7.35 -26.60 -14.14
N ASN A 241 8.16 -27.01 -13.16
CA ASN A 241 7.84 -28.17 -12.32
C ASN A 241 7.11 -27.81 -11.02
N ILE A 242 7.40 -26.65 -10.42
CA ILE A 242 6.88 -26.25 -9.11
C ILE A 242 5.73 -25.26 -9.25
N GLU A 243 4.56 -25.64 -8.73
CA GLU A 243 3.41 -24.75 -8.66
C GLU A 243 3.62 -23.68 -7.59
N HIS A 244 3.95 -24.09 -6.37
CA HIS A 244 4.29 -23.20 -5.24
C HIS A 244 5.04 -23.94 -4.13
N ILE A 245 5.57 -23.17 -3.17
CA ILE A 245 6.22 -23.65 -1.95
C ILE A 245 5.43 -23.11 -0.76
N ASP A 246 4.96 -23.99 0.12
CA ASP A 246 4.42 -23.58 1.42
C ASP A 246 5.51 -23.60 2.49
N VAL A 247 5.69 -22.47 3.15
CA VAL A 247 6.59 -22.35 4.30
C VAL A 247 5.81 -22.63 5.58
N LEU A 248 6.09 -23.77 6.19
CA LEU A 248 5.45 -24.24 7.41
C LEU A 248 6.31 -23.90 8.64
N GLU A 249 5.82 -24.27 9.82
CA GLU A 249 6.60 -24.17 11.06
C GLU A 249 7.78 -25.16 11.07
N ASP A 250 8.67 -25.06 12.07
CA ASP A 250 9.81 -25.96 12.26
C ASP A 250 10.75 -26.14 11.05
N ASN A 251 10.94 -25.05 10.30
CA ASN A 251 11.79 -25.00 9.12
C ASN A 251 11.41 -26.03 8.04
N LEU A 252 10.11 -26.26 7.85
CA LEU A 252 9.61 -27.14 6.80
C LEU A 252 9.19 -26.33 5.56
N LEU A 253 9.67 -26.76 4.40
CA LEU A 253 9.26 -26.28 3.08
C LEU A 253 8.52 -27.41 2.39
N ARG A 254 7.27 -27.17 2.04
CA ARG A 254 6.47 -28.12 1.26
C ARG A 254 6.43 -27.64 -0.19
N PHE A 255 7.09 -28.37 -1.07
CA PHE A 255 7.08 -28.16 -2.50
C PHE A 255 5.88 -28.84 -3.10
N VAL A 256 5.02 -28.07 -3.76
CA VAL A 256 3.85 -28.57 -4.50
C VAL A 256 4.17 -28.48 -5.99
N PHE A 257 4.19 -29.63 -6.65
CA PHE A 257 4.50 -29.75 -8.05
C PHE A 257 3.25 -29.52 -8.91
N GLN A 258 3.44 -29.16 -10.17
CA GLN A 258 2.34 -28.94 -11.12
C GLN A 258 1.53 -30.22 -11.41
N ASN A 259 2.14 -31.39 -11.24
CA ASN A 259 1.48 -32.69 -11.39
C ASN A 259 0.69 -33.13 -10.14
N GLY A 260 0.71 -32.33 -9.06
CA GLY A 260 0.06 -32.63 -7.78
C GLY A 260 0.94 -33.34 -6.76
N ASP A 261 2.17 -33.72 -7.12
CA ASP A 261 3.10 -34.33 -6.17
C ASP A 261 3.55 -33.33 -5.11
N VAL A 262 3.81 -33.85 -3.90
CA VAL A 262 4.17 -33.04 -2.74
C VAL A 262 5.43 -33.60 -2.09
N ILE A 263 6.47 -32.78 -2.01
CA ILE A 263 7.72 -33.13 -1.33
C ILE A 263 7.95 -32.16 -0.17
N THR A 264 8.25 -32.69 1.01
CA THR A 264 8.57 -31.88 2.18
C THR A 264 10.06 -31.91 2.46
N TYR A 265 10.65 -30.72 2.61
CA TYR A 265 12.06 -30.51 2.86
C TYR A 265 12.26 -29.77 4.18
N ARG A 266 13.09 -30.30 5.07
CA ARG A 266 13.45 -29.61 6.32
C ARG A 266 14.79 -28.89 6.13
N TRP A 267 14.77 -27.57 6.15
CA TRP A 267 16.00 -26.77 6.10
C TRP A 267 16.56 -26.50 7.49
N GLN A 268 17.86 -26.30 7.57
CA GLN A 268 18.54 -25.97 8.82
C GLN A 268 18.88 -24.49 8.88
N ASP A 269 18.67 -23.88 10.05
CA ASP A 269 19.16 -22.54 10.33
C ASP A 269 20.69 -22.55 10.22
N ARG A 270 21.27 -21.57 9.51
CA ARG A 270 22.73 -21.41 9.50
C ARG A 270 23.20 -21.11 10.92
N SER A 271 24.17 -21.89 11.41
CA SER A 271 24.81 -21.61 12.70
C SER A 271 25.37 -20.17 12.72
N ARG A 272 25.12 -19.43 13.81
CA ARG A 272 25.67 -18.08 14.01
C ARG A 272 27.21 -18.07 13.94
N SER A 273 27.88 -19.12 14.40
CA SER A 273 29.36 -19.21 14.38
C SER A 273 29.93 -19.32 12.96
N LYS A 274 29.20 -19.97 12.04
CA LYS A 274 29.56 -20.11 10.62
C LYS A 274 29.22 -18.86 9.79
N SER A 275 28.54 -17.89 10.38
CA SER A 275 28.13 -16.65 9.69
C SER A 275 29.21 -15.55 9.74
N TRP A 276 30.25 -15.73 10.55
CA TRP A 276 31.42 -14.85 10.62
C TRP A 276 32.56 -15.46 9.82
N THR A 277 32.90 -14.85 8.68
CA THR A 277 34.17 -15.16 7.99
C THR A 277 35.33 -14.56 8.77
N ASP A 278 36.54 -15.09 8.57
CA ASP A 278 37.73 -14.56 9.25
C ASP A 278 37.99 -13.10 8.87
N GLU A 279 37.69 -12.71 7.64
CA GLU A 279 37.71 -11.31 7.18
C GLU A 279 36.72 -10.43 7.95
N MET A 280 35.49 -10.90 8.23
CA MET A 280 34.51 -10.14 9.01
C MET A 280 34.93 -10.01 10.47
N ARG A 281 35.59 -11.03 11.04
CA ARG A 281 36.15 -10.98 12.40
C ARG A 281 37.28 -9.96 12.48
N GLU A 282 38.18 -9.96 11.50
CA GLU A 282 39.28 -9.01 11.43
C GLU A 282 38.78 -7.58 11.18
N ALA A 283 37.82 -7.37 10.29
CA ALA A 283 37.21 -6.05 10.06
C ALA A 283 36.51 -5.51 11.32
N ALA A 284 35.81 -6.36 12.08
CA ALA A 284 35.19 -5.97 13.34
C ALA A 284 36.25 -5.62 14.40
N ARG A 285 37.36 -6.37 14.46
CA ARG A 285 38.50 -6.09 15.34
C ARG A 285 39.15 -4.74 15.01
N GLN A 286 39.39 -4.46 13.73
CA GLN A 286 39.95 -3.18 13.27
C GLN A 286 39.01 -2.00 13.58
N ASN A 287 37.70 -2.17 13.44
CA ASN A 287 36.73 -1.13 13.83
C ASN A 287 36.64 -0.91 15.34
N ALA A 288 36.85 -1.94 16.16
CA ALA A 288 36.91 -1.80 17.62
C ALA A 288 38.16 -1.00 18.04
N LEU A 289 39.31 -1.29 17.43
CA LEU A 289 40.57 -0.55 17.65
C LEU A 289 40.50 0.92 17.19
N ARG A 290 39.73 1.24 16.14
CA ARG A 290 39.50 2.63 15.72
C ARG A 290 38.58 3.43 16.65
N ARG A 291 37.84 2.75 17.52
CA ARG A 291 36.89 3.37 18.47
C ARG A 291 37.44 3.50 19.89
N SER A 292 38.59 2.88 20.18
CA SER A 292 39.38 3.05 21.40
C SER A 292 40.40 4.16 21.22
#